data_AF-A0A519GFX2-F1
#
_entry.id   AF-A0A519GFX2-F1
#
_cell.length_a   1.000
_cell.length_b   1.000
_cell.length_c   1.000
_cell.angle_alpha   90.00
_cell.angle_beta   90.00
_cell.angle_gamma   90.00
#
_symmetry.space_group_name_H-M   'P 1'
#
loop_
_entity.id
_entity.type
_entity.pdbx_description
1 polymer ?
#
loop_
_entity_poly.entity_id
_entity_poly.type
_entity_poly.pdbx_seq_one_letter_code
_entity_poly.pdbx_strand_id
1 'polypeptide(L)'
;MVALYQKVYDDLRAAIERGDFPIDHRLPSDAELTETYGVSAITVKKALDLLRSDGYISRRPRVGTIVISDVATSAPASHSLKHPLVGLIVTNFDDTFGTRILGGLLD
;
A
#
# COMPACT_ATOMS: atom_id res chain seq x y z
N MET A 1 13.98 -18.55 5.56
CA MET A 1 12.65 -19.14 5.77
C MET A 1 11.63 -18.09 5.37
N VAL A 2 10.95 -18.26 4.22
CA VAL A 2 9.92 -17.30 3.78
C VAL A 2 8.70 -17.48 4.68
N ALA A 3 8.18 -16.38 5.24
CA ALA A 3 7.04 -16.45 6.14
C ALA A 3 5.78 -16.90 5.39
N LEU A 4 4.95 -17.77 5.98
CA LEU A 4 3.75 -18.29 5.30
C LEU A 4 2.79 -17.18 4.86
N TYR A 5 2.67 -16.09 5.62
CA TYR A 5 1.83 -14.95 5.24
C TYR A 5 2.33 -14.27 3.96
N GLN A 6 3.65 -14.24 3.74
CA GLN A 6 4.25 -13.61 2.57
C GLN A 6 3.90 -14.40 1.31
N LYS A 7 3.94 -15.74 1.39
CA LYS A 7 3.54 -16.61 0.28
C LYS A 7 2.07 -16.40 -0.11
N VAL A 8 1.18 -16.30 0.87
CA VAL A 8 -0.25 -16.02 0.61
C VAL A 8 -0.44 -14.63 0.02
N TYR A 9 0.30 -13.64 0.51
CA TYR A 9 0.30 -12.28 -0.02
C TYR A 9 0.75 -12.26 -1.49
N ASP A 10 1.90 -12.87 -1.80
CA ASP A 10 2.49 -12.82 -3.15
C ASP A 10 1.58 -13.52 -4.17
N ASP A 11 0.95 -14.63 -3.77
CA ASP A 11 0.04 -15.39 -4.62
C ASP A 11 -1.27 -14.64 -4.90
N LEU A 12 -1.89 -14.06 -3.86
CA LEU A 12 -3.09 -13.23 -4.02
C LEU A 12 -2.81 -11.98 -4.84
N ARG A 13 -1.67 -11.32 -4.59
CA ARG A 13 -1.22 -10.16 -5.36
C ARG A 13 -1.07 -10.53 -6.83
N ALA A 14 -0.35 -11.62 -7.13
CA ALA A 14 -0.16 -12.06 -8.51
C ALA A 14 -1.49 -12.43 -9.18
N ALA A 15 -2.45 -13.01 -8.45
CA ALA A 15 -3.78 -13.29 -8.96
C ALA A 15 -4.58 -12.02 -9.31
N ILE A 16 -4.49 -11.00 -8.47
CA ILE A 16 -5.09 -9.68 -8.73
C ILE A 16 -4.42 -9.01 -9.94
N GLU A 17 -3.09 -9.01 -10.01
CA GLU A 17 -2.32 -8.44 -11.13
C GLU A 17 -2.56 -9.17 -12.46
N ARG A 18 -2.82 -10.49 -12.42
CA ARG A 18 -3.22 -11.28 -13.59
C ARG A 18 -4.66 -11.02 -14.04
N GLY A 19 -5.49 -10.39 -13.21
CA GLY A 19 -6.90 -10.18 -13.47
C GLY A 19 -7.81 -11.37 -13.12
N ASP A 20 -7.32 -12.35 -12.35
CA ASP A 20 -8.15 -13.45 -11.84
C ASP A 20 -9.23 -12.90 -10.88
N PHE A 21 -8.94 -11.78 -10.22
CA PHE A 21 -9.88 -11.01 -9.41
C PHE A 21 -10.01 -9.58 -9.95
N PRO A 22 -11.04 -9.29 -10.77
CA PRO A 22 -11.21 -7.94 -11.32
C PRO A 22 -11.56 -6.91 -10.25
N ILE A 23 -11.30 -5.64 -10.56
CA ILE A 23 -11.69 -4.49 -9.71
C ILE A 23 -13.20 -4.53 -9.44
N ASP A 24 -13.59 -4.12 -8.23
CA ASP A 24 -14.93 -4.21 -7.66
C ASP A 24 -15.46 -5.64 -7.45
N HIS A 25 -14.64 -6.66 -7.70
CA HIS A 25 -14.99 -8.04 -7.37
C HIS A 25 -14.62 -8.39 -5.93
N ARG A 26 -15.39 -9.32 -5.37
CA ARG A 26 -15.21 -9.80 -4.00
C ARG A 26 -14.09 -10.84 -3.95
N LEU A 27 -13.16 -10.66 -3.01
CA LEU A 27 -12.17 -11.68 -2.66
C LEU A 27 -12.81 -12.81 -1.84
N PRO A 28 -12.26 -14.03 -1.90
CA PRO A 28 -12.67 -15.11 -0.99
C PRO A 28 -12.54 -14.65 0.47
N SER A 29 -13.42 -15.18 1.32
CA SER A 29 -13.43 -14.88 2.74
C SER A 29 -12.22 -15.44 3.47
N ASP A 30 -11.92 -14.87 4.65
CA ASP A 30 -10.80 -15.31 5.49
C ASP A 30 -10.83 -16.84 5.72
N ALA A 31 -12.03 -17.41 5.87
CA ALA A 31 -12.26 -18.85 6.07
C ALA A 31 -11.94 -19.69 4.82
N GLU A 32 -12.41 -19.25 3.65
CA GLU A 32 -12.12 -19.92 2.37
C GLU A 32 -10.62 -19.88 2.05
N LEU A 33 -9.96 -18.75 2.35
CA LEU A 33 -8.51 -18.62 2.18
C LEU A 33 -7.74 -19.52 3.14
N THR A 34 -8.17 -19.65 4.40
CA THR A 34 -7.53 -20.60 5.33
C THR A 34 -7.65 -22.05 4.86
N GLU A 35 -8.78 -22.44 4.30
CA GLU A 35 -9.00 -23.80 3.78
C GLU A 35 -8.19 -24.03 2.50
N THR A 36 -8.20 -23.06 1.56
CA THR A 36 -7.49 -23.13 0.28
C THR A 36 -5.97 -23.22 0.46
N TYR A 37 -5.42 -22.39 1.35
CA TYR A 37 -3.97 -22.30 1.57
C TYR A 37 -3.47 -23.19 2.71
N GLY A 38 -4.37 -23.81 3.50
CA GLY A 38 -4.00 -24.64 4.65
C GLY A 38 -3.24 -23.90 5.74
N VAL A 39 -3.46 -22.59 5.88
CA VAL A 39 -2.76 -21.72 6.84
C VAL A 39 -3.70 -21.25 7.97
N SER A 40 -3.12 -20.75 9.06
CA SER A 40 -3.92 -20.19 10.16
C SER A 40 -4.66 -18.91 9.75
N ALA A 41 -5.81 -18.64 10.36
CA ALA A 41 -6.57 -17.41 10.13
C ALA A 41 -5.76 -16.13 10.43
N ILE A 42 -4.83 -16.20 11.39
CA ILE A 42 -3.92 -15.09 11.73
C ILE A 42 -2.97 -14.80 10.56
N THR A 43 -2.49 -15.85 9.89
CA THR A 43 -1.60 -15.76 8.72
C THR A 43 -2.32 -15.13 7.54
N VAL A 44 -3.54 -15.59 7.22
CA VAL A 44 -4.38 -15.02 6.15
C VAL A 44 -4.70 -13.57 6.44
N LYS A 45 -5.15 -13.28 7.66
CA LYS A 45 -5.48 -11.91 8.07
C LYS A 45 -4.28 -10.97 7.90
N LYS A 46 -3.08 -11.43 8.25
CA LYS A 46 -1.84 -10.64 8.06
C LYS A 46 -1.53 -10.40 6.58
N ALA A 47 -1.72 -11.40 5.72
CA ALA A 47 -1.56 -11.23 4.27
C ALA A 47 -2.58 -10.23 3.70
N LEU A 48 -3.86 -10.35 4.08
CA LEU A 48 -4.92 -9.42 3.66
C LEU A 48 -4.68 -8.00 4.19
N ASP A 49 -4.19 -7.84 5.42
CA ASP A 49 -3.83 -6.52 5.95
C ASP A 49 -2.73 -5.85 5.13
N LEU A 50 -1.74 -6.62 4.64
CA LEU A 50 -0.70 -6.12 3.74
C LEU A 50 -1.27 -5.76 2.36
N LEU A 51 -2.08 -6.63 1.74
CA LEU A 51 -2.76 -6.30 0.47
C LEU A 51 -3.59 -5.03 0.58
N ARG A 52 -4.27 -4.84 1.72
CA ARG A 52 -5.04 -3.62 2.00
C ARG A 52 -4.13 -2.41 2.15
N SER A 53 -3.01 -2.56 2.86
CA SER A 53 -2.02 -1.49 3.05
C SER A 53 -1.41 -1.03 1.73
N ASP A 54 -1.19 -1.95 0.80
CA ASP A 54 -0.64 -1.66 -0.53
C ASP A 54 -1.71 -1.18 -1.53
N GLY A 55 -2.96 -1.07 -1.08
CA GLY A 55 -4.06 -0.50 -1.85
C GLY A 55 -4.73 -1.44 -2.84
N TYR A 56 -4.42 -2.75 -2.84
CA TYR A 56 -5.06 -3.73 -3.73
C TYR A 56 -6.52 -4.00 -3.35
N ILE A 57 -6.81 -4.04 -2.05
CA ILE A 57 -8.13 -4.45 -1.53
C ILE A 57 -8.68 -3.46 -0.49
N SER A 58 -10.00 -3.42 -0.36
CA SER A 58 -10.71 -2.66 0.66
C SER A 58 -11.79 -3.49 1.33
N ARG A 59 -11.94 -3.32 2.64
CA ARG A 59 -12.94 -4.04 3.43
C ARG A 59 -14.18 -3.17 3.60
N ARG A 60 -15.31 -3.60 3.03
CA ARG A 60 -16.61 -2.91 3.16
C ARG A 60 -17.52 -3.67 4.13
N PRO A 61 -18.11 -3.00 5.15
CA PRO A 61 -19.09 -3.61 6.05
C PRO A 61 -20.24 -4.24 5.25
N ARG A 62 -20.69 -5.44 5.66
CA ARG A 62 -21.76 -6.25 5.02
C ARG A 62 -21.46 -6.78 3.60
N VAL A 63 -20.39 -6.36 2.94
CA VAL A 63 -20.02 -6.82 1.58
C VAL A 63 -18.80 -7.74 1.59
N GLY A 64 -17.84 -7.49 2.49
CA GLY A 64 -16.61 -8.27 2.61
C GLY A 64 -15.38 -7.53 2.08
N THR A 65 -14.40 -8.28 1.59
CA THR A 65 -13.16 -7.76 1.00
C THR A 65 -13.35 -7.62 -0.51
N ILE A 66 -13.10 -6.43 -1.06
CA ILE A 66 -13.29 -6.10 -2.48
C ILE A 66 -11.94 -5.67 -3.05
N VAL A 67 -11.62 -6.09 -4.28
CA VAL A 67 -10.47 -5.58 -5.04
C VAL A 67 -10.76 -4.16 -5.49
N ILE A 68 -9.87 -3.22 -5.17
CA ILE A 68 -10.01 -1.82 -5.56
C ILE A 68 -8.94 -1.38 -6.55
N SER A 69 -7.86 -2.14 -6.71
CA SER A 69 -6.83 -1.89 -7.71
C SER A 69 -6.10 -3.17 -8.11
N ASP A 70 -5.68 -3.22 -9.37
CA ASP A 70 -4.81 -4.25 -9.97
C ASP A 70 -3.32 -3.84 -9.98
N VAL A 71 -3.04 -2.59 -9.60
CA VAL A 71 -1.70 -1.99 -9.51
C VAL A 71 -1.50 -1.42 -8.11
N ALA A 72 -0.34 -1.70 -7.50
CA ALA A 72 0.03 -1.14 -6.20
C ALA A 72 -0.20 0.37 -6.19
N THR A 73 -1.20 0.82 -5.43
CA THR A 73 -1.27 2.23 -5.06
C THR A 73 -0.19 2.43 -4.02
N SER A 74 1.00 2.75 -4.49
CA SER A 74 1.93 3.54 -3.69
C SER A 74 1.28 4.91 -3.53
N ALA A 75 0.30 5.01 -2.61
CA ALA A 75 0.06 6.27 -1.93
C ALA A 75 1.44 6.78 -1.48
N PRO A 76 1.71 8.10 -1.45
CA PRO A 76 3.01 8.62 -1.07
C PRO A 76 3.25 8.39 0.44
N ALA A 77 3.45 7.14 0.84
CA ALA A 77 4.25 6.79 1.98
C ALA A 77 5.61 7.40 1.67
N SER A 78 5.96 8.41 2.47
CA SER A 78 7.22 9.12 2.51
C SER A 78 8.25 8.42 1.64
N HIS A 79 8.56 9.01 0.48
CA HIS A 79 9.80 8.70 -0.23
C HIS A 79 10.85 8.50 0.87
N SER A 80 11.44 7.31 0.97
CA SER A 80 12.71 7.16 1.66
C SER A 80 13.70 8.00 0.86
N LEU A 81 13.64 9.31 1.10
CA LEU A 81 14.59 10.26 0.59
C LEU A 81 15.91 9.78 1.17
N LYS A 82 16.83 9.41 0.29
CA LYS A 82 18.20 9.05 0.67
C LYS A 82 18.95 10.22 1.32
N HIS A 83 18.30 11.38 1.49
CA HIS A 83 18.83 12.62 2.01
C HIS A 83 18.00 13.05 3.23
N PRO A 84 18.63 13.52 4.31
CA PRO A 84 17.93 14.02 5.48
C PRO A 84 17.02 15.21 5.09
N LEU A 85 15.77 15.14 5.51
CA LEU A 85 14.79 16.21 5.35
C LEU A 85 15.04 17.30 6.39
N VAL A 86 15.16 18.55 5.94
CA VAL A 86 15.20 19.74 6.80
C VAL A 86 13.98 20.60 6.49
N GLY A 87 13.09 20.75 7.47
CA GLY A 87 11.95 21.66 7.37
C GLY A 87 12.33 23.07 7.85
N LEU A 88 12.07 24.08 7.03
CA LEU A 88 12.27 25.50 7.36
C LEU A 88 10.90 26.19 7.46
N ILE A 89 10.58 26.78 8.62
CA ILE A 89 9.40 27.62 8.80
C ILE A 89 9.85 29.07 8.72
N VAL A 90 9.39 29.78 7.68
CA VAL A 90 9.68 31.20 7.50
C VAL A 90 8.44 32.01 7.86
N THR A 91 8.61 33.05 8.66
CA THR A 91 7.50 33.91 9.10
C THR A 91 7.13 35.00 8.09
N ASN A 92 7.99 35.25 7.09
CA ASN A 92 7.73 36.17 5.99
C ASN A 92 8.54 35.77 4.75
N PHE A 93 7.90 35.75 3.57
CA PHE A 93 8.51 35.42 2.29
C PHE A 93 8.28 36.59 1.32
N ASP A 94 9.34 37.35 1.08
CA ASP A 94 9.33 38.56 0.23
C ASP A 94 10.37 38.42 -0.90
N ASP A 95 10.19 39.16 -1.99
CA ASP A 95 11.01 39.07 -3.21
C ASP A 95 12.51 39.18 -2.98
N THR A 96 12.95 39.92 -1.94
CA THR A 96 14.38 40.12 -1.62
C THR A 96 15.05 38.87 -1.04
N PHE A 97 14.33 38.14 -0.16
CA PHE A 97 14.90 37.00 0.56
C PHE A 97 14.45 35.66 -0.07
N GLY A 98 13.21 35.59 -0.54
CA GLY A 98 12.61 34.37 -1.06
C GLY A 98 13.28 33.87 -2.34
N THR A 99 13.60 34.78 -3.26
CA THR A 99 14.30 34.44 -4.51
C THR A 99 15.71 33.90 -4.27
N ARG A 100 16.41 34.42 -3.25
CA ARG A 100 17.75 33.96 -2.87
C ARG A 100 17.74 32.56 -2.22
N ILE A 101 16.73 32.28 -1.40
CA ILE A 101 16.54 30.96 -0.77
C ILE A 101 16.20 29.92 -1.84
N LEU A 102 15.29 30.23 -2.77
CA LEU A 102 14.94 29.34 -3.88
C LEU A 102 16.14 29.10 -4.80
N GLY A 103 16.91 30.15 -5.10
CA GLY A 103 18.13 30.03 -5.91
C GLY A 103 19.17 29.10 -5.27
N GLY A 104 19.44 29.25 -3.97
CA GLY A 104 20.40 28.40 -3.25
C GLY A 104 19.93 26.97 -2.97
N LEU A 105 18.67 26.64 -3.24
CA LEU A 105 18.14 25.26 -3.15
C LEU A 105 18.24 24.50 -4.48
N LEU A 106 18.39 25.22 -5.59
CA LEU A 106 18.41 24.69 -6.96
C LEU A 106 19.83 24.56 -7.55
N ASP A 107 20.84 25.04 -6.83
CA ASP A 107 22.30 24.90 -7.10
C ASP A 107 22.88 23.79 -6.22
#